data_AF-A0A7W6S055-F1
#
_entry.id   AF-A0A7W6S055-F1
#
_cell.length_a   1.000
_cell.length_b   1.000
_cell.length_c   1.000
_cell.angle_alpha   90.00
_cell.angle_beta   90.00
_cell.angle_gamma   90.00
#
_symmetry.space_group_name_H-M   'P 1'
#
loop_
_entity.id
_entity.type
_entity.pdbx_description
1 polymer ?
#
loop_
_entity_poly.entity_id
_entity_poly.type
_entity_poly.pdbx_seq_one_letter_code
_entity_poly.pdbx_strand_id
1 'polypeptide(L)'
;MVPIAGPDDLLAAALAAPAGAPLVVAGPPGAGESLGPGWPRALADALAGAWPRAAPERSPPPVVLVLDCGPAVGLALAVLEDWTAPPGWRLVLTLDPDTHPAARAALTARAERVGVMVLASCAILS
;
A
#
# COMPACT_ATOMS: atom_id res chain seq x y z
N MET A 1 6.56 10.85 1.03
CA MET A 1 5.84 9.75 0.33
C MET A 1 5.95 10.00 -1.16
N VAL A 2 6.15 8.96 -1.97
CA VAL A 2 6.32 9.05 -3.43
C VAL A 2 5.04 8.56 -4.12
N PRO A 3 4.37 9.36 -4.98
CA PRO A 3 3.24 8.86 -5.75
C PRO A 3 3.72 7.88 -6.82
N ILE A 4 2.98 6.78 -7.02
CA ILE A 4 3.23 5.79 -8.08
C ILE A 4 1.95 5.57 -8.87
N ALA A 5 2.02 5.54 -10.21
CA ALA A 5 0.89 5.15 -11.05
C ALA A 5 0.90 3.65 -11.36
N GLY A 6 2.06 2.99 -11.28
CA GLY A 6 2.20 1.57 -11.57
C GLY A 6 3.55 0.95 -11.21
N PRO A 7 3.81 -0.29 -11.68
CA PRO A 7 5.02 -1.04 -11.35
C PRO A 7 6.34 -0.36 -11.74
N ASP A 8 6.37 0.33 -12.89
CA ASP A 8 7.59 0.98 -13.38
C ASP A 8 8.00 2.17 -12.48
N ASP A 9 7.02 2.97 -12.05
CA ASP A 9 7.25 4.07 -11.10
C ASP A 9 7.75 3.54 -9.75
N LEU A 10 7.18 2.44 -9.28
CA LEU A 10 7.61 1.78 -8.06
C LEU A 10 9.05 1.28 -8.17
N LEU A 11 9.41 0.65 -9.29
CA LEU A 11 10.78 0.18 -9.52
C LEU A 11 11.76 1.36 -9.55
N ALA A 12 11.42 2.45 -10.26
CA ALA A 12 12.24 3.65 -10.31
C ALA A 12 12.44 4.27 -8.92
N ALA A 13 11.36 4.39 -8.14
CA ALA A 13 11.41 4.90 -6.78
C ALA A 13 12.24 4.00 -5.85
N ALA A 14 12.12 2.67 -5.97
CA ALA A 14 12.88 1.71 -5.19
C ALA A 14 14.38 1.73 -5.51
N LEU A 15 14.76 1.96 -6.78
CA LEU A 15 16.16 2.10 -7.18
C LEU A 15 16.79 3.39 -6.62
N ALA A 16 16.02 4.47 -6.58
CA ALA A 16 16.42 5.76 -6.02
C ALA A 16 16.41 5.80 -4.48
N ALA A 17 15.79 4.81 -3.82
CA ALA A 17 15.68 4.78 -2.37
C ALA A 17 17.06 4.60 -1.69
N PRO A 18 17.35 5.35 -0.61
CA PRO A 18 18.53 5.14 0.20
C PRO A 18 18.59 3.73 0.78
N ALA A 19 19.79 3.14 0.86
CA ALA A 19 19.98 1.83 1.43
C ALA A 19 19.52 1.78 2.90
N GLY A 20 18.72 0.76 3.23
CA GLY A 20 18.21 0.54 4.60
C GLY A 20 17.03 1.44 5.01
N ALA A 21 16.62 2.41 4.20
CA ALA A 21 15.45 3.22 4.47
C ALA A 21 14.17 2.58 3.89
N PRO A 22 13.03 2.62 4.60
CA PRO A 22 11.76 2.19 4.04
C PRO A 22 11.32 3.17 2.94
N LEU A 23 10.90 2.63 1.80
CA LEU A 23 10.26 3.37 0.73
C LEU A 23 8.77 3.51 1.03
N VAL A 24 8.30 4.75 1.23
CA VAL A 24 6.87 5.04 1.44
C VAL A 24 6.26 5.54 0.14
N VAL A 25 5.35 4.77 -0.45
CA VAL A 25 4.67 5.07 -1.72
C VAL A 25 3.16 5.24 -1.54
N ALA A 26 2.55 6.10 -2.35
CA ALA A 26 1.10 6.26 -2.46
C ALA A 26 0.62 5.76 -3.82
N GLY A 27 -0.43 4.92 -3.82
CA GLY A 27 -1.15 4.63 -5.06
C GLY A 27 -1.90 5.85 -5.59
N PRO A 28 -2.34 5.80 -6.87
CA PRO A 28 -3.12 6.90 -7.43
C PRO A 28 -4.46 7.06 -6.68
N PRO A 29 -5.03 8.27 -6.60
CA PRO A 29 -6.36 8.47 -6.05
C PRO A 29 -7.38 7.54 -6.72
N GLY A 30 -8.20 6.85 -5.93
CA GLY A 30 -9.18 5.90 -6.46
C GLY A 30 -8.61 4.57 -6.96
N ALA A 31 -7.32 4.27 -6.72
CA ALA A 31 -6.67 3.04 -7.19
C ALA A 31 -7.46 1.76 -6.87
N GLY A 32 -8.05 1.65 -5.68
CA GLY A 32 -8.83 0.46 -5.34
C GLY A 32 -10.10 0.32 -6.19
N GLU A 33 -10.73 1.42 -6.60
CA GLU A 33 -11.90 1.39 -7.49
C GLU A 33 -11.50 1.13 -8.94
N SER A 34 -10.44 1.80 -9.43
CA SER A 34 -10.06 1.77 -10.84
C SER A 34 -9.18 0.58 -11.22
N LEU A 35 -8.36 0.08 -10.30
CA LEU A 35 -7.38 -0.99 -10.53
C LEU A 35 -7.76 -2.29 -9.80
N GLY A 36 -8.79 -2.23 -8.95
CA GLY A 36 -9.34 -3.36 -8.23
C GLY A 36 -8.59 -3.69 -6.94
N PRO A 37 -9.20 -4.53 -6.08
CA PRO A 37 -8.70 -4.81 -4.73
C PRO A 37 -7.36 -5.58 -4.71
N GLY A 38 -7.03 -6.33 -5.77
CA GLY A 38 -5.76 -7.08 -5.85
C GLY A 38 -4.57 -6.28 -6.40
N TRP A 39 -4.77 -5.00 -6.71
CA TRP A 39 -3.70 -4.15 -7.22
C TRP A 39 -2.48 -4.04 -6.27
N PRO A 40 -2.64 -3.89 -4.94
CA PRO A 40 -1.49 -3.89 -4.01
C PRO A 40 -0.63 -5.14 -4.13
N ARG A 41 -1.25 -6.31 -4.28
CA ARG A 41 -0.54 -7.58 -4.42
C ARG A 41 0.20 -7.66 -5.75
N ALA A 42 -0.48 -7.27 -6.84
CA ALA A 42 0.11 -7.25 -8.18
C ALA A 42 1.35 -6.35 -8.26
N LEU A 43 1.35 -5.20 -7.57
CA LEU A 43 2.53 -4.34 -7.47
C LEU A 43 3.71 -5.02 -6.78
N ALA A 44 3.45 -5.70 -5.67
CA ALA A 44 4.49 -6.38 -4.92
C ALA A 44 5.13 -7.51 -5.71
N ASP A 45 4.31 -8.31 -6.41
CA ASP A 45 4.78 -9.38 -7.27
C ASP A 45 5.57 -8.83 -8.47
N ALA A 46 5.13 -7.71 -9.06
CA ALA A 46 5.85 -7.06 -10.15
C ALA A 46 7.24 -6.55 -9.70
N LEU A 47 7.33 -5.90 -8.54
CA LEU A 47 8.62 -5.45 -8.00
C LEU A 47 9.53 -6.64 -7.71
N ALA A 48 9.01 -7.69 -7.06
CA ALA A 48 9.78 -8.89 -6.76
C ALA A 48 10.33 -9.57 -8.03
N GLY A 49 9.56 -9.59 -9.12
CA GLY A 49 9.98 -10.14 -10.41
C GLY A 49 10.96 -9.26 -11.20
N ALA A 50 10.91 -7.94 -11.01
CA ALA A 50 11.79 -6.99 -11.70
C ALA A 50 13.13 -6.78 -10.98
N TRP A 51 13.12 -6.84 -9.64
CA TRP A 51 14.26 -6.44 -8.81
C TRP A 51 15.57 -7.19 -9.09
N PRO A 52 15.59 -8.55 -9.21
CA PRO A 52 16.83 -9.29 -9.45
C PRO A 52 17.55 -8.89 -10.74
N ARG A 53 16.82 -8.34 -11.72
CA ARG A 53 17.37 -7.85 -12.99
C ARG A 53 17.87 -6.41 -12.88
N ALA A 54 17.15 -5.57 -12.16
CA ALA A 54 17.46 -4.14 -12.06
C ALA A 54 18.56 -3.83 -11.03
N ALA A 55 18.66 -4.60 -9.95
CA ALA A 55 19.62 -4.39 -8.87
C ALA A 55 20.09 -5.74 -8.26
N PRO A 56 20.83 -6.58 -9.00
CA PRO A 56 21.20 -7.93 -8.58
C PRO A 56 22.02 -7.99 -7.28
N GLU A 57 22.85 -6.98 -7.04
CA GLU A 57 23.76 -6.90 -5.89
C GLU A 57 23.14 -6.25 -4.64
N ARG A 58 21.83 -5.91 -4.68
CA ARG A 58 21.14 -5.18 -3.60
C ARG A 58 19.85 -5.89 -3.20
N SER A 59 19.54 -5.90 -1.91
CA SER A 59 18.19 -6.25 -1.45
C SER A 59 17.18 -5.13 -1.78
N PRO A 60 15.92 -5.47 -2.09
CA PRO A 60 14.88 -4.46 -2.25
C PRO A 60 14.65 -3.70 -0.94
N PRO A 61 14.35 -2.39 -0.99
CA PRO A 61 14.01 -1.64 0.22
C PRO A 61 12.69 -2.18 0.80
N PRO A 62 12.49 -2.11 2.13
CA PRO A 62 11.18 -2.32 2.71
C PRO A 62 10.18 -1.33 2.13
N VAL A 63 8.98 -1.77 1.76
CA VAL A 63 7.95 -0.92 1.13
C VAL A 63 6.80 -0.69 2.10
N VAL A 64 6.38 0.57 2.23
CA VAL A 64 5.12 0.96 2.86
C VAL A 64 4.22 1.52 1.77
N LEU A 65 3.20 0.75 1.38
CA LEU A 65 2.19 1.15 0.42
C LEU A 65 1.02 1.80 1.15
N VAL A 66 0.73 3.06 0.81
CA VAL A 66 -0.44 3.80 1.26
C VAL A 66 -1.49 3.76 0.15
N LEU A 67 -2.67 3.22 0.47
CA LEU A 67 -3.80 3.12 -0.44
C LEU A 67 -4.97 3.96 0.09
N ASP A 68 -5.38 4.93 -0.71
CA ASP A 68 -6.59 5.69 -0.44
C ASP A 68 -7.83 4.90 -0.86
N CYS A 69 -8.67 4.59 0.14
CA CYS A 69 -9.93 3.88 -0.04
C CYS A 69 -11.14 4.83 0.01
N GLY A 70 -10.92 6.14 0.22
CA GLY A 70 -11.98 7.13 0.31
C GLY A 70 -13.05 6.77 1.36
N PRO A 71 -14.35 7.02 1.09
CA PRO A 71 -15.44 6.65 1.99
C PRO A 71 -15.85 5.16 1.88
N ALA A 72 -15.31 4.42 0.91
CA ALA A 72 -15.77 3.08 0.55
C ALA A 72 -15.13 1.98 1.42
N VAL A 73 -15.68 1.76 2.62
CA VAL A 73 -15.20 0.70 3.54
C VAL A 73 -15.25 -0.70 2.90
N GLY A 74 -16.23 -0.96 2.01
CA GLY A 74 -16.33 -2.23 1.29
C GLY A 74 -15.11 -2.53 0.41
N LEU A 75 -14.54 -1.49 -0.21
CA LEU A 75 -13.32 -1.62 -1.00
C LEU A 75 -12.10 -1.94 -0.12
N ALA A 76 -11.96 -1.22 1.01
CA ALA A 76 -10.93 -1.50 1.99
C ALA A 76 -11.01 -2.95 2.51
N LEU A 77 -12.21 -3.47 2.74
CA LEU A 77 -12.41 -4.87 3.12
C LEU A 77 -12.00 -5.85 2.02
N ALA A 78 -12.36 -5.57 0.76
CA ALA A 78 -11.97 -6.41 -0.38
C ALA A 78 -10.44 -6.45 -0.55
N VAL A 79 -9.76 -5.30 -0.38
CA VAL A 79 -8.29 -5.23 -0.36
C VAL A 79 -7.70 -6.07 0.76
N LEU A 80 -8.27 -6.01 1.98
CA LEU A 80 -7.80 -6.82 3.11
C LEU A 80 -7.99 -8.31 2.89
N GLU A 81 -9.05 -8.73 2.20
CA GLU A 81 -9.31 -10.15 1.91
C GLU A 81 -8.31 -10.72 0.89
N ASP A 82 -7.86 -9.92 -0.07
CA ASP A 82 -6.84 -10.32 -1.03
C ASP A 82 -5.40 -10.15 -0.49
N TRP A 83 -5.22 -9.36 0.56
CA TRP A 83 -3.90 -9.04 1.07
C TRP A 83 -3.29 -10.15 1.91
N THR A 84 -2.30 -10.85 1.31
CA THR A 84 -1.29 -11.61 2.05
C THR A 84 0.02 -10.86 2.01
N ALA A 85 0.46 -10.35 3.17
CA ALA A 85 1.63 -9.49 3.31
C ALA A 85 2.89 -10.12 2.70
N PRO A 86 3.44 -9.56 1.61
CA PRO A 86 4.74 -9.98 1.09
C PRO A 86 5.87 -9.64 2.09
N PRO A 87 6.97 -10.41 2.13
CA PRO A 87 8.12 -10.08 2.97
C PRO A 87 8.64 -8.67 2.68
N GLY A 88 8.84 -7.86 3.72
CA GLY A 88 9.31 -6.48 3.59
C GLY A 88 8.24 -5.45 3.19
N TRP A 89 6.98 -5.86 3.03
CA TRP A 89 5.87 -4.98 2.68
C TRP A 89 4.96 -4.68 3.87
N ARG A 90 4.48 -3.44 3.93
CA ARG A 90 3.42 -2.98 4.82
C ARG A 90 2.36 -2.27 4.00
N LEU A 91 1.10 -2.54 4.29
CA LEU A 91 -0.03 -1.84 3.68
C LEU A 91 -0.66 -0.91 4.72
N VAL A 92 -0.96 0.30 4.30
CA VAL A 92 -1.66 1.32 5.06
C VAL A 92 -2.88 1.73 4.25
N LEU A 93 -4.08 1.57 4.81
CA LEU A 93 -5.32 2.02 4.21
C LEU A 93 -5.67 3.39 4.78
N THR A 94 -5.90 4.38 3.94
CA THR A 94 -6.50 5.64 4.37
C THR A 94 -7.98 5.65 4.06
N LEU A 95 -8.76 6.16 5.01
CA LEU A 95 -10.19 6.38 4.87
C LEU A 95 -10.49 7.87 4.92
N ASP A 96 -11.61 8.24 4.31
CA ASP A 96 -12.18 9.57 4.48
C ASP A 96 -12.40 9.85 5.98
N PRO A 97 -12.02 11.04 6.49
CA PRO A 97 -12.21 11.39 7.91
C PRO A 97 -13.68 11.29 8.38
N ASP A 98 -14.64 11.46 7.48
CA ASP A 98 -16.08 11.39 7.76
C ASP A 98 -16.62 9.95 7.74
N THR A 99 -15.77 8.95 7.49
CA THR A 99 -16.14 7.54 7.58
C THR A 99 -16.67 7.23 8.98
N HIS A 100 -17.86 6.60 9.04
CA HIS A 100 -18.56 6.32 10.30
C HIS A 100 -17.63 5.62 11.32
N PRO A 101 -17.52 6.11 12.58
CA PRO A 101 -16.54 5.62 13.55
C PRO A 101 -16.61 4.12 13.82
N ALA A 102 -17.83 3.54 13.86
CA ALA A 102 -18.02 2.11 14.06
C ALA A 102 -17.50 1.28 12.86
N ALA A 103 -17.66 1.78 11.64
CA ALA A 103 -17.16 1.11 10.45
C ALA A 103 -15.63 1.17 10.40
N ARG A 104 -15.04 2.34 10.75
CA ARG A 104 -13.60 2.50 10.90
C ARG A 104 -13.03 1.55 11.95
N ALA A 105 -13.63 1.48 13.14
CA ALA A 105 -13.18 0.60 14.22
C ALA A 105 -13.23 -0.89 13.82
N ALA A 106 -14.33 -1.32 13.17
CA ALA A 106 -14.46 -2.68 12.68
C ALA A 106 -13.41 -3.02 11.61
N LEU A 107 -13.13 -2.08 10.71
CA LEU A 107 -12.09 -2.23 9.70
C LEU A 107 -10.69 -2.30 10.31
N THR A 108 -10.36 -1.41 11.25
CA THR A 108 -9.08 -1.42 11.98
C THR A 108 -8.84 -2.77 12.67
N ALA A 109 -9.83 -3.28 13.42
CA ALA A 109 -9.72 -4.58 14.09
C ALA A 109 -9.55 -5.76 13.12
N ARG A 110 -10.03 -5.64 11.88
CA ARG A 110 -9.80 -6.66 10.83
C ARG A 110 -8.43 -6.51 10.18
N ALA A 111 -8.00 -5.27 9.91
CA ALA A 111 -6.71 -4.96 9.32
C ALA A 111 -5.54 -5.40 10.23
N GLU A 112 -5.65 -5.19 11.54
CA GLU A 112 -4.64 -5.58 12.52
C GLU A 112 -4.34 -7.10 12.50
N ARG A 113 -5.36 -7.94 12.26
CA ARG A 113 -5.20 -9.40 12.17
C ARG A 113 -4.32 -9.85 11.00
N VAL A 114 -4.18 -9.01 9.98
CA VAL A 114 -3.36 -9.26 8.78
C VAL A 114 -2.18 -8.29 8.67
N GLY A 115 -1.87 -7.56 9.76
CA GLY A 115 -0.72 -6.64 9.82
C GLY A 115 -0.88 -5.37 8.98
N VAL A 116 -2.11 -4.99 8.62
CA VAL A 116 -2.43 -3.77 7.87
C VAL A 116 -2.82 -2.66 8.82
N MET A 117 -2.33 -1.44 8.57
CA MET A 117 -2.67 -0.26 9.37
C MET A 117 -3.80 0.52 8.69
N VAL A 118 -4.69 1.11 9.49
CA VAL A 118 -5.78 1.96 8.99
C VAL A 118 -5.62 3.36 9.60
N LEU A 119 -5.56 4.39 8.75
CA LEU A 119 -5.41 5.79 9.15
C LEU A 119 -6.56 6.64 8.59
N ALA A 120 -6.89 7.74 9.27
CA ALA A 120 -7.68 8.79 8.65
C ALA A 120 -6.79 9.57 7.65
N SER A 121 -7.33 9.95 6.49
CA SER A 121 -6.55 10.59 5.41
C SER A 121 -5.80 11.86 5.85
N CYS A 122 -6.32 12.59 6.85
CA CYS A 122 -5.63 13.77 7.43
C CYS A 122 -4.36 13.41 8.23
N ALA A 123 -4.19 12.17 8.70
CA ALA A 123 -3.11 11.77 9.60
C ALA A 123 -1.78 11.48 8.89
N ILE A 124 -1.75 11.41 7.55
CA ILE A 124 -0.53 11.12 6.77
C ILE A 124 0.13 12.41 6.22
N LEU A 125 -0.59 13.53 6.21
CA LEU A 125 -0.13 14.82 5.70
C LEU A 125 0.41 15.76 6.81
N SER A 126 0.46 15.30 8.06
CA SER A 126 1.01 16.01 9.22
C SER A 126 2.39 15.47 9.58
#